data_AF-A0A817H604-F1
#
_entry.id   AF-A0A817H604-F1
#
_cell.length_a   1.000
_cell.length_b   1.000
_cell.length_c   1.000
_cell.angle_alpha   90.00
_cell.angle_beta   90.00
_cell.angle_gamma   90.00
#
_symmetry.space_group_name_H-M   'P 1'
#
loop_
_entity.id
_entity.type
_entity.pdbx_description
1 polymer ?
#
loop_
_entity_poly.entity_id
_entity_poly.type
_entity_poly.pdbx_seq_one_letter_code
_entity_poly.pdbx_strand_id
1 'polypeptide(L)'
;MDQFFVTSSNPSLRQISKIQRAYQIVLITSIIWSLQSLIAYFNVAISPITGACVPNSPGSSLYAALFFNFIISVISITIPMIFGYLNYRNIHQTTVLAEQQADRQVVKMVLLQIILIIISNTSLGGLNTYGLITTGVIKSQEQQLQEYCALLLINLIVSIYFAAGLIHL
;
A
#
# COMPACT_ATOMS: atom_id res chain seq x y z
N MET A 1 15.10 14.86 5.42
CA MET A 1 13.68 15.18 5.69
C MET A 1 13.53 16.52 6.40
N ASP A 2 14.28 16.79 7.48
CA ASP A 2 14.14 18.05 8.24
C ASP A 2 14.50 19.32 7.45
N GLN A 3 15.52 19.26 6.61
CA GLN A 3 15.98 20.45 5.87
C GLN A 3 14.93 20.99 4.89
N PHE A 4 14.09 20.12 4.34
CA PHE A 4 13.04 20.50 3.37
C PHE A 4 11.84 21.18 4.02
N PHE A 5 11.47 20.76 5.24
CA PHE A 5 10.36 21.37 5.99
C PHE A 5 10.76 22.70 6.64
N VAL A 6 12.03 22.87 7.00
CA VAL A 6 12.55 24.11 7.60
C VAL A 6 12.61 25.27 6.59
N THR A 7 12.86 24.99 5.30
CA THR A 7 13.01 26.00 4.23
C THR A 7 11.72 26.31 3.46
N SER A 8 10.59 25.67 3.77
CA SER A 8 9.30 25.94 3.10
C SER A 8 8.77 27.34 3.45
N SER A 9 8.51 28.18 2.44
CA SER A 9 7.96 29.55 2.60
C SER A 9 6.53 29.60 3.13
N ASN A 10 5.78 28.50 3.06
CA ASN A 10 4.39 28.45 3.51
C ASN A 10 4.31 28.05 5.00
N PRO A 11 3.78 28.92 5.89
CA PRO A 11 3.77 28.70 7.34
C PRO A 11 2.94 27.47 7.75
N SER A 12 1.92 27.11 6.97
CA SER A 12 1.07 25.93 7.21
C SER A 12 1.86 24.62 7.12
N LEU A 13 2.79 24.51 6.18
CA LEU A 13 3.62 23.32 5.97
C LEU A 13 4.78 23.24 6.97
N ARG A 14 5.28 24.39 7.40
CA ARG A 14 6.20 24.51 8.55
C ARG A 14 5.53 24.09 9.86
N GLN A 15 4.21 24.28 9.97
CA GLN A 15 3.41 23.85 11.11
C GLN A 15 3.09 22.35 11.09
N ILE A 16 3.00 21.72 9.92
CA ILE A 16 2.87 20.24 9.80
C ILE A 16 4.15 19.54 10.29
N SER A 17 5.32 20.18 10.13
CA SER A 17 6.58 19.72 10.71
C SER A 17 6.65 19.85 12.24
N LYS A 18 5.64 20.41 12.91
CA LYS A 18 5.61 20.39 14.38
C LYS A 18 5.42 18.95 14.83
N ILE A 19 6.46 18.42 15.46
CA ILE A 19 6.56 17.13 16.17
C ILE A 19 5.25 16.71 16.85
N GLN A 20 4.46 17.64 17.39
CA GLN A 20 3.16 17.36 18.01
C GLN A 20 2.13 16.67 17.09
N ARG A 21 2.00 17.04 15.81
CA ARG A 21 1.04 16.37 14.91
C ARG A 21 1.53 14.98 14.48
N ALA A 22 2.83 14.83 14.29
CA ALA A 22 3.45 13.53 14.06
C ALA A 22 3.19 12.61 15.26
N TYR A 23 3.37 13.11 16.50
CA TYR A 23 3.06 12.39 17.72
C TYR A 23 1.58 11.97 17.81
N GLN A 24 0.64 12.85 17.46
CA GLN A 24 -0.79 12.50 17.46
C GLN A 24 -1.10 11.38 16.46
N ILE A 25 -0.55 11.45 15.24
CA ILE A 25 -0.75 10.40 14.23
C ILE A 25 -0.12 9.08 14.68
N VAL A 26 1.09 9.12 15.23
CA VAL A 26 1.78 7.93 15.77
C VAL A 26 1.00 7.32 16.94
N LEU A 27 0.45 8.15 17.83
CA LEU A 27 -0.30 7.68 18.98
C LEU A 27 -1.64 7.04 18.56
N ILE A 28 -2.39 7.70 17.66
CA ILE A 28 -3.65 7.16 17.12
C ILE A 28 -3.40 5.84 16.38
N THR A 29 -2.38 5.79 15.52
CA THR A 29 -2.03 4.55 14.81
C THR A 29 -1.62 3.46 15.78
N SER A 30 -0.77 3.76 16.76
CA SER A 30 -0.34 2.79 17.79
C SER A 30 -1.52 2.20 18.58
N ILE A 31 -2.51 3.03 18.94
CA ILE A 31 -3.74 2.55 19.62
C ILE A 31 -4.54 1.60 18.72
N ILE A 32 -4.76 1.98 17.46
CA ILE A 32 -5.50 1.15 16.49
C ILE A 32 -4.79 -0.20 16.30
N TRP A 33 -3.46 -0.19 16.12
CA TRP A 33 -2.66 -1.40 15.98
C TRP A 33 -2.70 -2.29 17.23
N SER A 34 -2.67 -1.69 18.41
CA SER A 34 -2.70 -2.42 19.68
C SER A 34 -4.06 -3.08 19.92
N LEU A 35 -5.16 -2.34 19.71
CA LEU A 35 -6.52 -2.87 19.80
C LEU A 35 -6.74 -4.02 18.82
N GLN A 36 -6.25 -3.86 17.61
CA GLN A 36 -6.39 -4.88 16.58
C GLN A 36 -5.58 -6.15 16.88
N SER A 37 -4.36 -5.99 17.38
CA SER A 37 -3.52 -7.12 17.80
C SER A 37 -4.14 -7.88 18.96
N LEU A 38 -4.83 -7.16 19.87
CA LEU A 38 -5.58 -7.75 20.97
C LEU A 38 -6.74 -8.62 20.45
N ILE A 39 -7.51 -8.14 19.47
CA ILE A 39 -8.60 -8.90 18.84
C ILE A 39 -8.06 -10.17 18.18
N ALA A 40 -6.92 -10.08 17.50
CA ALA A 40 -6.28 -11.24 16.89
C ALA A 40 -5.85 -12.28 17.96
N TYR A 41 -5.29 -11.84 19.09
CA TYR A 41 -4.86 -12.72 20.18
C TYR A 41 -6.01 -13.54 20.79
N PHE A 42 -7.18 -12.93 21.02
CA PHE A 42 -8.34 -13.62 21.58
C PHE A 42 -8.99 -14.65 20.63
N ASN A 43 -8.65 -14.61 19.33
CA ASN A 43 -9.25 -15.47 18.31
C ASN A 43 -8.38 -16.68 17.92
N VAL A 44 -7.33 -16.96 18.70
CA VAL A 44 -6.37 -18.05 18.47
C VAL A 44 -6.43 -19.03 19.66
N ALA A 45 -6.50 -20.33 19.37
CA ALA A 45 -6.28 -21.39 20.36
C ALA A 45 -5.02 -22.19 20.02
N ILE A 46 -4.45 -22.81 21.04
CA ILE A 46 -3.38 -23.78 20.89
C ILE A 46 -4.01 -25.11 20.52
N SER A 47 -3.70 -25.63 19.33
CA SER A 47 -4.15 -26.95 18.91
C SER A 47 -3.54 -28.00 19.83
N PRO A 48 -4.34 -28.85 20.48
CA PRO A 48 -3.82 -29.90 21.37
C PRO A 48 -3.07 -31.00 20.59
N ILE A 49 -3.23 -31.05 19.26
CA ILE A 49 -2.64 -32.08 18.39
C ILE A 49 -1.29 -31.64 17.84
N THR A 50 -1.16 -30.37 17.46
CA THR A 50 0.05 -29.85 16.79
C THR A 50 0.87 -28.88 17.66
N GLY A 51 0.32 -28.43 18.80
CA GLY A 51 0.92 -27.37 19.61
C GLY A 51 0.97 -25.99 18.93
N ALA A 52 0.42 -25.88 17.71
CA ALA A 52 0.42 -24.65 16.93
C ALA A 52 -0.75 -23.74 17.31
N CYS A 53 -0.53 -22.45 17.13
CA CYS A 53 -1.58 -21.43 17.19
C CYS A 53 -2.51 -21.56 15.98
N VAL A 54 -3.74 -22.01 16.20
CA VAL A 54 -4.74 -22.19 15.15
C VAL A 54 -5.92 -21.25 15.43
N PRO A 55 -6.47 -20.58 14.40
CA PRO A 55 -7.67 -19.76 14.56
C PRO A 55 -8.83 -20.57 15.16
N ASN A 56 -9.54 -19.98 16.12
CA ASN A 56 -10.69 -20.60 16.78
C ASN A 56 -11.87 -20.88 15.86
N SER A 57 -11.99 -20.13 14.76
CA SER A 57 -13.09 -20.29 13.82
C SER A 57 -12.64 -20.03 12.37
N PRO A 58 -13.32 -20.63 11.37
CA PRO A 58 -13.07 -20.31 9.96
C PRO A 58 -13.31 -18.82 9.63
N GLY A 59 -14.20 -18.17 10.38
CA GLY A 59 -14.46 -16.73 10.26
C GLY A 59 -13.27 -15.89 10.71
N SER A 60 -12.58 -16.28 11.79
CA SER A 60 -11.41 -15.54 12.28
C SER A 60 -10.19 -15.69 11.36
N SER A 61 -10.00 -16.85 10.72
CA SER A 61 -8.95 -17.01 9.70
C SER A 61 -9.20 -16.15 8.46
N LEU A 62 -10.45 -16.08 8.00
CA LEU A 62 -10.81 -15.25 6.85
C LEU A 62 -10.63 -13.76 7.17
N TYR A 63 -11.08 -13.33 8.35
CA TYR A 63 -10.90 -11.95 8.82
C TYR A 63 -9.43 -11.55 8.88
N ALA A 64 -8.57 -12.40 9.47
CA ALA A 64 -7.13 -12.13 9.56
C ALA A 64 -6.47 -12.00 8.19
N ALA A 65 -6.81 -12.90 7.25
CA ALA A 65 -6.28 -12.87 5.89
C ALA A 65 -6.73 -11.62 5.12
N LEU A 66 -8.01 -11.23 5.21
CA LEU A 66 -8.53 -10.01 4.59
C LEU A 66 -7.88 -8.75 5.16
N PHE A 67 -7.75 -8.70 6.49
CA PHE A 67 -7.13 -7.57 7.18
C PHE A 67 -5.67 -7.41 6.80
N PHE A 68 -4.90 -8.50 6.76
CA PHE A 68 -3.49 -8.47 6.35
C PHE A 68 -3.33 -8.02 4.89
N ASN A 69 -4.17 -8.54 3.99
CA ASN A 69 -4.17 -8.14 2.58
C ASN A 69 -4.52 -6.65 2.41
N PHE A 70 -5.47 -6.13 3.20
CA PHE A 70 -5.80 -4.71 3.22
C PHE A 70 -4.62 -3.85 3.67
N ILE A 71 -3.93 -4.24 4.76
CA ILE A 71 -2.77 -3.50 5.27
C ILE A 71 -1.66 -3.41 4.22
N ILE A 72 -1.27 -4.54 3.63
CA ILE A 72 -0.19 -4.57 2.63
C ILE A 72 -0.56 -3.65 1.46
N SER A 73 -1.80 -3.67 1.02
CA SER A 73 -2.29 -2.81 -0.06
C SER A 73 -2.23 -1.32 0.31
N VAL A 74 -2.68 -0.95 1.51
CA VAL A 74 -2.67 0.43 1.99
C VAL A 74 -1.25 0.95 2.18
N ILE A 75 -0.35 0.17 2.79
CA ILE A 75 1.06 0.56 2.97
C ILE A 75 1.74 0.77 1.62
N SER A 76 1.52 -0.16 0.69
CA SER A 76 2.15 -0.12 -0.65
C SER A 76 1.69 1.08 -1.48
N ILE A 77 0.49 1.63 -1.22
CA ILE A 77 -0.03 2.82 -1.91
C ILE A 77 0.38 4.12 -1.20
N THR A 78 0.30 4.15 0.13
CA THR A 78 0.47 5.39 0.92
C THR A 78 1.90 5.91 0.88
N ILE A 79 2.90 5.03 0.98
CA ILE A 79 4.32 5.40 0.93
C ILE A 79 4.66 6.14 -0.38
N PRO A 80 4.47 5.54 -1.58
CA PRO A 80 4.80 6.20 -2.84
C PRO A 80 3.94 7.43 -3.12
N MET A 81 2.70 7.48 -2.63
CA MET A 81 1.85 8.68 -2.77
C MET A 81 2.43 9.87 -2.00
N ILE A 82 2.88 9.67 -0.76
CA ILE A 82 3.50 10.73 0.05
C ILE A 82 4.80 11.20 -0.61
N PHE A 83 5.68 10.27 -0.98
CA PHE A 83 6.96 10.62 -1.61
C PHE A 83 6.78 11.28 -2.98
N GLY A 84 5.84 10.79 -3.79
CA GLY A 84 5.50 11.39 -5.08
C GLY A 84 4.97 12.80 -4.94
N TYR A 85 4.07 13.04 -3.98
CA TYR A 85 3.54 14.37 -3.70
C TYR A 85 4.64 15.34 -3.26
N LEU A 86 5.51 14.91 -2.33
CA LEU A 86 6.63 15.71 -1.89
C LEU A 86 7.57 16.02 -3.07
N ASN A 87 7.94 15.03 -3.87
CA ASN A 87 8.83 15.23 -5.01
C ASN A 87 8.24 16.18 -6.07
N TYR A 88 6.95 15.99 -6.40
CA TYR A 88 6.21 16.90 -7.28
C TYR A 88 6.26 18.35 -6.77
N ARG A 89 6.01 18.55 -5.47
CA ARG A 89 6.00 19.88 -4.87
C ARG A 89 7.38 20.51 -4.85
N ASN A 90 8.43 19.73 -4.57
CA ASN A 90 9.81 20.20 -4.57
C ASN A 90 10.19 20.73 -5.95
N ILE A 91 9.91 19.95 -7.00
CA ILE A 91 10.28 20.29 -8.36
C ILE A 91 9.44 21.45 -8.89
N HIS A 92 8.17 21.55 -8.52
CA HIS A 92 7.35 22.72 -8.86
C HIS A 92 7.89 24.02 -8.23
N GLN A 93 8.47 23.95 -7.03
CA GLN A 93 9.06 25.11 -6.37
C GLN A 93 10.45 25.48 -6.94
N THR A 94 11.27 24.50 -7.35
CA THR A 94 12.60 24.75 -7.92
C THR A 94 12.59 25.07 -9.41
N THR A 95 11.57 24.65 -10.18
CA THR A 95 11.43 24.98 -11.62
C THR A 95 11.17 26.46 -11.88
N VAL A 96 10.77 27.24 -10.86
CA VAL A 96 10.69 28.71 -10.96
C VAL A 96 12.10 29.34 -11.00
N LEU A 97 13.15 28.61 -10.61
CA LEU A 97 14.53 29.09 -10.56
C LEU A 97 15.49 28.49 -11.60
N ALA A 98 15.13 27.41 -12.31
CA ALA A 98 16.04 26.77 -13.28
C ALA A 98 15.29 26.12 -14.47
N GLU A 99 15.78 26.36 -15.69
CA GLU A 99 15.34 25.73 -16.96
C GLU A 99 15.78 24.26 -17.07
N GLN A 100 15.27 23.37 -16.20
CA GLN A 100 15.60 21.95 -16.25
C GLN A 100 14.47 21.14 -16.91
N GLN A 101 14.59 20.91 -18.22
CA GLN A 101 13.69 20.03 -18.97
C GLN A 101 13.81 18.55 -18.54
N ALA A 102 14.98 18.11 -18.09
CA ALA A 102 15.21 16.74 -17.60
C ALA A 102 14.39 16.42 -16.34
N ASP A 103 14.32 17.34 -15.38
CA ASP A 103 13.56 17.15 -14.13
C ASP A 103 12.05 16.99 -14.38
N ARG A 104 11.51 17.66 -15.40
CA ARG A 104 10.11 17.49 -15.81
C ARG A 104 9.81 16.09 -16.34
N GLN A 105 10.76 15.46 -17.03
CA GLN A 105 10.57 14.09 -17.52
C GLN A 105 10.59 13.08 -16.37
N VAL A 106 11.52 13.24 -15.43
CA VAL A 106 11.62 12.40 -14.23
C VAL A 106 10.33 12.48 -13.39
N VAL A 107 9.76 13.67 -13.19
CA VAL A 107 8.49 13.83 -12.45
C VAL A 107 7.33 13.12 -13.12
N LYS A 108 7.18 13.28 -14.45
CA LYS A 108 6.11 12.62 -15.21
C LYS A 108 6.22 11.11 -15.11
N MET A 109 7.45 10.61 -15.15
CA MET A 109 7.72 9.18 -15.05
C MET A 109 7.40 8.64 -13.64
N VAL A 110 7.83 9.31 -12.58
CA VAL A 110 7.51 8.93 -11.19
C VAL A 110 6.00 8.96 -10.94
N LEU A 111 5.28 9.96 -11.47
CA LEU A 111 3.81 10.01 -11.39
C LEU A 111 3.16 8.81 -12.08
N LEU A 112 3.60 8.48 -13.28
CA LEU A 112 3.10 7.31 -14.02
C LEU A 112 3.39 6.01 -13.25
N GLN A 113 4.56 5.91 -12.64
CA GLN A 113 4.93 4.78 -11.79
C GLN A 113 4.02 4.66 -10.55
N ILE A 114 3.67 5.77 -9.89
CA ILE A 114 2.73 5.76 -8.76
C ILE A 114 1.34 5.31 -9.20
N ILE A 115 0.87 5.79 -10.35
CA ILE A 115 -0.43 5.36 -10.92
C ILE A 115 -0.43 3.86 -11.19
N LEU A 116 0.64 3.32 -11.79
CA LEU A 116 0.78 1.89 -12.04
C LEU A 116 0.81 1.08 -10.75
N ILE A 117 1.49 1.56 -9.69
CA ILE A 117 1.50 0.94 -8.36
C ILE A 117 0.09 0.87 -7.79
N ILE A 118 -0.69 1.95 -7.88
CA ILE A 118 -2.07 2.00 -7.37
C ILE A 118 -2.95 0.99 -8.09
N ILE A 119 -2.96 1.02 -9.44
CA ILE A 119 -3.76 0.11 -10.25
C ILE A 119 -3.39 -1.34 -9.92
N SER A 120 -2.10 -1.66 -9.91
CA SER A 120 -1.61 -3.02 -9.69
C SER A 120 -1.95 -3.55 -8.30
N ASN A 121 -1.70 -2.77 -7.25
CA ASN A 121 -1.95 -3.18 -5.87
C ASN A 121 -3.45 -3.30 -5.58
N THR A 122 -4.26 -2.36 -6.07
CA THR A 122 -5.73 -2.44 -5.89
C THR A 122 -6.31 -3.65 -6.61
N SER A 123 -5.91 -3.90 -7.86
CA SER A 123 -6.40 -5.06 -8.62
C SER A 123 -5.95 -6.39 -8.02
N LEU A 124 -4.68 -6.50 -7.59
CA LEU A 124 -4.15 -7.70 -6.94
C LEU A 124 -4.79 -7.95 -5.57
N GLY A 125 -4.91 -6.91 -4.73
CA GLY A 125 -5.58 -6.99 -3.44
C GLY A 125 -7.05 -7.38 -3.58
N GLY A 126 -7.73 -6.87 -4.60
CA GLY A 126 -9.11 -7.22 -4.95
C GLY A 126 -9.27 -8.69 -5.33
N LEU A 127 -8.42 -9.21 -6.23
CA LEU A 127 -8.44 -10.63 -6.59
C LEU A 127 -8.14 -11.55 -5.40
N ASN A 128 -7.13 -11.21 -4.58
CA ASN A 128 -6.80 -11.99 -3.39
C ASN A 128 -7.98 -12.02 -2.40
N THR A 129 -8.63 -10.88 -2.19
CA THR A 129 -9.83 -10.77 -1.34
C THR A 129 -10.97 -11.64 -1.87
N TYR A 130 -11.24 -11.56 -3.18
CA TYR A 130 -12.25 -12.38 -3.83
C TYR A 130 -11.93 -13.88 -3.73
N GLY A 131 -10.67 -14.27 -3.94
CA GLY A 131 -10.20 -15.64 -3.76
C GLY A 131 -10.42 -16.15 -2.35
N LEU A 132 -10.04 -15.36 -1.33
CA LEU A 132 -10.22 -15.70 0.08
C LEU A 132 -11.69 -15.93 0.44
N ILE A 133 -12.60 -15.05 -0.01
CA ILE A 133 -14.04 -15.17 0.23
C ILE A 133 -14.63 -16.41 -0.46
N THR A 134 -14.13 -16.76 -1.65
CA THR A 134 -14.67 -17.85 -2.47
C THR A 134 -13.97 -19.20 -2.27
N THR A 135 -13.02 -19.31 -1.33
CA THR A 135 -12.22 -20.53 -1.09
C THR A 135 -13.06 -21.80 -0.87
N GLY A 136 -14.26 -21.67 -0.28
CA GLY A 136 -15.18 -22.79 -0.03
C GLY A 136 -16.26 -23.01 -1.09
N VAL A 137 -16.27 -22.21 -2.17
CA VAL A 137 -17.28 -22.26 -3.23
C VAL A 137 -16.76 -23.12 -4.37
N ILE A 138 -17.57 -24.08 -4.82
CA ILE A 138 -17.27 -24.86 -6.03
C ILE A 138 -17.43 -23.92 -7.24
N LYS A 139 -16.31 -23.62 -7.89
CA LYS A 139 -16.26 -22.73 -9.06
C LYS A 139 -16.51 -23.53 -10.33
N SER A 140 -17.24 -22.93 -11.28
CA SER A 140 -17.35 -23.51 -12.62
C SER A 140 -16.03 -23.38 -13.39
N GLN A 141 -15.83 -24.22 -14.41
CA GLN A 141 -14.64 -24.16 -15.25
C GLN A 141 -14.49 -22.79 -15.95
N GLU A 142 -15.60 -22.19 -16.39
CA GLU A 142 -15.61 -20.86 -17.00
C GLU A 142 -15.18 -19.76 -16.01
N GLN A 143 -15.65 -19.81 -14.76
CA GLN A 143 -15.24 -18.88 -13.71
C GLN A 143 -13.75 -18.99 -13.41
N GLN A 144 -13.23 -20.21 -13.31
CA GLN A 144 -11.79 -20.41 -13.11
C GLN A 144 -10.97 -19.81 -14.26
N LEU A 145 -11.41 -19.99 -15.50
CA LEU A 145 -10.72 -19.46 -16.68
C LEU A 145 -10.72 -17.92 -16.71
N GLN A 146 -11.82 -17.29 -16.29
CA GLN A 146 -11.90 -15.83 -16.12
C GLN A 146 -10.96 -15.32 -15.02
N GLU A 147 -10.90 -16.00 -13.88
CA GLU A 147 -9.98 -15.66 -12.78
C GLU A 147 -8.52 -15.76 -13.21
N TYR A 148 -8.14 -16.83 -13.93
CA TYR A 148 -6.80 -16.99 -14.47
C TYR A 148 -6.45 -15.88 -15.48
N CYS A 149 -7.39 -15.50 -16.35
CA CYS A 149 -7.20 -14.40 -17.29
C CYS A 149 -6.97 -13.07 -16.56
N ALA A 150 -7.78 -12.77 -15.54
CA ALA A 150 -7.63 -11.57 -14.73
C ALA A 150 -6.28 -11.54 -13.98
N LEU A 151 -5.86 -12.68 -13.42
CA LEU A 151 -4.57 -12.80 -12.75
C LEU A 151 -3.40 -12.60 -13.72
N LEU A 152 -3.50 -13.10 -14.94
CA LEU A 152 -2.47 -12.94 -15.98
C LEU A 152 -2.34 -11.47 -16.40
N LEU A 153 -3.47 -10.78 -16.60
CA LEU A 153 -3.49 -9.35 -16.92
C LEU A 153 -2.86 -8.51 -15.80
N ILE A 154 -3.18 -8.79 -14.54
CA ILE A 154 -2.60 -8.05 -13.40
C ILE A 154 -1.10 -8.31 -13.28
N ASN A 155 -0.65 -9.55 -13.42
CA ASN A 155 0.78 -9.86 -13.40
C ASN A 155 1.54 -9.20 -14.56
N LEU A 156 0.91 -9.04 -15.73
CA LEU A 156 1.49 -8.28 -16.83
C LEU A 156 1.70 -6.81 -16.45
N ILE A 157 0.70 -6.16 -15.85
CA ILE A 157 0.80 -4.76 -15.39
C ILE A 157 1.91 -4.62 -14.33
N VAL A 158 1.96 -5.54 -13.36
CA VAL A 158 3.01 -5.59 -12.33
C VAL A 158 4.40 -5.75 -12.96
N SER A 159 4.52 -6.62 -13.97
CA SER A 159 5.79 -6.86 -14.68
C SER A 159 6.23 -5.65 -15.49
N ILE A 160 5.29 -4.94 -16.15
CA ILE A 160 5.57 -3.67 -16.84
C ILE A 160 6.07 -2.63 -15.83
N TYR A 161 5.45 -2.55 -14.65
CA TYR A 161 5.93 -1.68 -13.58
C TYR A 161 7.36 -2.02 -13.14
N PHE A 162 7.67 -3.30 -12.89
CA PHE A 162 9.02 -3.72 -12.49
C PHE A 162 10.04 -3.45 -13.60
N ALA A 163 9.71 -3.74 -14.86
CA ALA A 163 10.56 -3.45 -16.01
C ALA A 163 10.81 -1.94 -16.15
N ALA A 164 9.77 -1.11 -15.98
CA ALA A 164 9.89 0.34 -15.97
C ALA A 164 10.67 0.87 -14.75
N GLY A 165 10.78 0.12 -13.66
CA GLY A 165 11.66 0.46 -12.53
C GLY A 165 13.13 0.09 -12.81
N LEU A 166 13.37 -1.02 -13.50
CA LEU A 166 14.71 -1.57 -13.72
C LEU A 166 15.52 -0.83 -14.80
N ILE A 167 14.84 -0.23 -15.79
CA ILE A 167 15.47 0.59 -16.84
C ILE A 167 16.10 1.89 -16.27
N HIS A 168 15.82 2.23 -15.01
CA HIS A 168 16.22 3.49 -14.38
C HIS A 168 17.25 3.34 -13.25
N LEU A 169 17.74 2.12 -13.01
CA LEU A 169 18.85 1.79 -12.11
C LEU A 169 20.13 1.60 -12.93
#